data_AF-A0A917MMV5-F1
#
_entry.id   AF-A0A917MMV5-F1
#
_cell.length_a   1.000
_cell.length_b   1.000
_cell.length_c   1.000
_cell.angle_alpha   90.00
_cell.angle_beta   90.00
_cell.angle_gamma   90.00
#
_symmetry.space_group_name_H-M   'P 1'
#
loop_
_entity.id
_entity.type
_entity.pdbx_description
1 polymer ?
#
loop_
_entity_poly.entity_id
_entity_poly.type
_entity_poly.pdbx_seq_one_letter_code
_entity_poly.pdbx_strand_id
1 'polypeptide(L)'
;MIPSPRRARRLAPALLAGLALLLSACATPVEPAASPSPSAPTVAPTASAAPLPSPSPEPVRAERAAFDGDCTRLFSQQEVSEFLGTDVQLLAASADLDDQFVPDFAASLEASKTLWCVWARGDNNEVPRSLEVTALPVTLLRHGAADTAAECVPDGRGGHTLHCDAALVRAGAWIRVSWAALAEMGAPEAQRVTGELLDDIAGRLAADGGPIVQRHSAWPRVTCDELTDGVRRDFPGAEAGIPTDTAPGGPTWQALEDTGLMLLCGWVRYEPYFSFHAWLQHDVGAPTDDQLGDAESVSVDGADAAYLVPGRFLTAVLVVGESRITVGGTSESTAEELLAAARTTITALADAGAIERR
;
A
#
# COMPACT_ATOMS: atom_id res chain seq x y z
N MET A 1 -11.20 -45.17 26.12
CA MET A 1 -10.85 -46.61 26.07
C MET A 1 -11.46 -47.17 24.79
N ILE A 2 -10.61 -47.66 23.86
CA ILE A 2 -10.92 -48.54 22.70
C ILE A 2 -11.69 -47.91 21.51
N PRO A 3 -11.33 -48.13 20.21
CA PRO A 3 -10.03 -48.48 19.62
C PRO A 3 -9.66 -47.68 18.33
N SER A 4 -8.36 -47.64 18.00
CA SER A 4 -7.88 -47.46 16.61
C SER A 4 -8.07 -48.73 15.78
N PRO A 5 -8.26 -48.63 14.46
CA PRO A 5 -7.92 -49.68 13.53
C PRO A 5 -6.68 -49.32 12.69
N ARG A 6 -5.64 -50.15 12.82
CA ARG A 6 -4.56 -50.33 11.86
C ARG A 6 -5.05 -51.15 10.67
N ARG A 7 -4.75 -50.72 9.44
CA ARG A 7 -4.47 -51.56 8.24
C ARG A 7 -3.48 -50.74 7.39
N ALA A 8 -2.20 -51.05 7.24
CA ALA A 8 -1.47 -52.25 6.80
C ALA A 8 -1.60 -52.57 5.29
N ARG A 9 -0.57 -52.10 4.56
CA ARG A 9 0.16 -52.72 3.43
C ARG A 9 -0.55 -52.93 2.09
N ARG A 10 0.07 -52.42 1.02
CA ARG A 10 0.80 -53.23 0.01
C ARG A 10 1.83 -52.38 -0.74
N LEU A 11 3.02 -52.97 -0.89
CA LEU A 11 4.15 -52.56 -1.73
C LEU A 11 3.84 -52.84 -3.21
N ALA A 12 4.39 -52.05 -4.14
CA ALA A 12 5.35 -52.54 -5.14
C ALA A 12 5.89 -51.42 -6.09
N PRO A 13 7.08 -51.60 -6.69
CA PRO A 13 7.94 -50.56 -7.29
C PRO A 13 8.18 -50.73 -8.81
N ALA A 14 8.73 -49.72 -9.51
CA ALA A 14 9.50 -49.83 -10.78
C ALA A 14 9.87 -48.40 -11.31
N LEU A 15 11.15 -48.01 -11.45
CA LEU A 15 12.06 -48.18 -12.62
C LEU A 15 11.60 -47.31 -13.82
N LEU A 16 12.36 -46.38 -14.44
CA LEU A 16 13.77 -46.29 -14.87
C LEU A 16 14.12 -44.79 -15.10
N ALA A 17 15.24 -44.25 -14.61
CA ALA A 17 16.55 -44.17 -15.28
C ALA A 17 16.57 -43.49 -16.68
N GLY A 18 17.23 -42.33 -16.76
CA GLY A 18 17.61 -41.65 -18.00
C GLY A 18 18.74 -40.64 -17.77
N LEU A 19 19.97 -41.12 -17.95
CA LEU A 19 21.27 -40.43 -17.82
C LEU A 19 21.65 -39.73 -19.14
N ALA A 20 22.36 -38.59 -19.09
CA ALA A 20 23.50 -38.15 -19.94
C ALA A 20 23.56 -36.60 -20.01
N LEU A 21 24.52 -35.86 -19.41
CA LEU A 21 25.95 -35.67 -19.77
C LEU A 21 26.22 -35.28 -21.23
N LEU A 22 26.83 -34.10 -21.43
CA LEU A 22 27.93 -33.72 -22.37
C LEU A 22 28.00 -32.17 -22.41
N LEU A 23 28.92 -31.47 -21.72
CA LEU A 23 30.35 -31.22 -22.00
C LEU A 23 30.70 -30.63 -23.38
N SER A 24 31.59 -29.63 -23.32
CA SER A 24 32.52 -29.13 -24.37
C SER A 24 31.98 -27.99 -25.25
N ALA A 25 32.37 -26.73 -25.03
CA ALA A 25 33.67 -26.10 -25.30
C ALA A 25 34.02 -26.00 -26.80
N CYS A 26 34.24 -24.78 -27.29
CA CYS A 26 35.32 -24.45 -28.22
C CYS A 26 35.60 -22.95 -28.24
N ALA A 27 36.85 -22.62 -27.92
CA ALA A 27 37.48 -21.32 -28.01
C ALA A 27 37.71 -20.91 -29.48
N THR A 28 38.03 -19.65 -29.73
CA THR A 28 39.39 -19.30 -30.18
C THR A 28 39.69 -17.79 -30.14
N PRO A 29 40.97 -17.40 -29.98
CA PRO A 29 41.45 -16.05 -29.68
C PRO A 29 42.02 -15.35 -30.93
N VAL A 30 42.11 -14.01 -30.90
CA VAL A 30 42.99 -13.26 -31.82
C VAL A 30 43.63 -12.04 -31.13
N GLU A 31 44.92 -12.20 -30.84
CA GLU A 31 45.99 -11.17 -30.90
C GLU A 31 47.15 -11.88 -31.65
N PRO A 32 48.16 -11.22 -32.28
CA PRO A 32 48.76 -9.94 -31.88
C PRO A 32 49.19 -9.02 -33.04
N ALA A 33 49.67 -7.81 -32.73
CA ALA A 33 50.97 -7.31 -33.23
C ALA A 33 51.31 -5.93 -32.66
N ALA A 34 52.47 -5.85 -32.00
CA ALA A 34 53.10 -4.62 -31.54
C ALA A 34 54.04 -4.02 -32.60
N SER A 35 54.03 -2.68 -32.67
CA SER A 35 55.13 -1.69 -32.80
C SER A 35 56.36 -1.97 -33.69
N PRO A 36 56.89 -0.93 -34.38
CA PRO A 36 57.91 -0.11 -33.72
C PRO A 36 57.83 1.41 -33.98
N SER A 37 58.28 2.18 -32.97
CA SER A 37 58.74 3.58 -33.02
C SER A 37 60.27 3.63 -33.28
N PRO A 38 61.00 4.77 -33.33
CA PRO A 38 60.63 6.20 -33.40
C PRO A 38 61.44 7.03 -34.43
N SER A 39 61.08 8.30 -34.69
CA SER A 39 62.02 9.38 -35.05
C SER A 39 61.39 10.76 -34.82
N ALA A 40 62.12 11.62 -34.10
CA ALA A 40 61.79 13.02 -33.77
C ALA A 40 62.39 13.98 -34.83
N PRO A 41 62.40 15.31 -34.63
CA PRO A 41 61.30 16.25 -34.35
C PRO A 41 61.20 17.31 -35.48
N THR A 42 60.02 17.89 -35.76
CA THR A 42 59.96 19.12 -36.60
C THR A 42 58.81 20.03 -36.19
N VAL A 43 59.23 21.14 -35.57
CA VAL A 43 58.74 22.53 -35.60
C VAL A 43 57.31 22.80 -36.09
N ALA A 44 56.53 23.41 -35.21
CA ALA A 44 55.19 23.95 -35.41
C ALA A 44 55.11 25.06 -36.50
N PRO A 45 53.92 25.22 -37.09
CA PRO A 45 53.31 26.54 -37.09
C PRO A 45 51.89 26.51 -36.51
N THR A 46 51.58 27.59 -35.81
CA THR A 46 50.32 27.95 -35.14
C THR A 46 49.09 27.69 -36.01
N ALA A 47 48.27 26.71 -35.60
CA ALA A 47 46.93 26.51 -36.16
C ALA A 47 45.91 27.30 -35.33
N SER A 48 45.15 28.13 -36.04
CA SER A 48 44.02 28.93 -35.58
C SER A 48 43.06 28.11 -34.72
N ALA A 49 42.63 28.68 -33.59
CA ALA A 49 41.64 28.09 -32.69
C ALA A 49 40.35 27.75 -33.46
N ALA A 50 40.05 26.46 -33.57
CA ALA A 50 38.73 26.00 -33.96
C ALA A 50 37.73 26.31 -32.83
N PRO A 51 36.49 26.76 -33.14
CA PRO A 51 35.49 26.97 -32.12
C PRO A 51 35.20 25.63 -31.42
N LEU A 52 35.22 25.62 -30.09
CA LEU A 52 34.73 24.48 -29.31
C LEU A 52 33.30 24.16 -29.76
N PRO A 53 32.95 22.88 -29.99
CA PRO A 53 31.56 22.52 -30.21
C PRO A 53 30.75 22.97 -29.00
N SER A 54 29.76 23.83 -29.22
CA SER A 54 28.73 24.13 -28.22
C SER A 54 28.16 22.81 -27.71
N PRO A 55 28.04 22.61 -26.39
CA PRO A 55 27.36 21.44 -25.87
C PRO A 55 25.94 21.45 -26.44
N SER A 56 25.60 20.41 -27.21
CA SER A 56 24.23 20.16 -27.61
C SER A 56 23.42 20.10 -26.31
N PRO A 57 22.33 20.88 -26.16
CA PRO A 57 21.46 20.72 -25.00
C PRO A 57 21.07 19.26 -24.92
N GLU A 58 21.35 18.62 -23.79
CA GLU A 58 20.83 17.29 -23.51
C GLU A 58 19.33 17.32 -23.79
N PRO A 59 18.78 16.32 -24.50
CA PRO A 59 17.34 16.23 -24.65
C PRO A 59 16.76 16.25 -23.24
N VAL A 60 16.01 17.32 -22.94
CA VAL A 60 15.25 17.43 -21.70
C VAL A 60 14.50 16.12 -21.57
N ARG A 61 14.95 15.28 -20.63
CA ARG A 61 14.33 13.99 -20.36
C ARG A 61 12.89 14.36 -20.02
N ALA A 62 11.96 14.13 -20.95
CA ALA A 62 10.56 14.47 -20.74
C ALA A 62 10.19 13.92 -19.37
N GLU A 63 9.70 14.79 -18.49
CA GLU A 63 9.11 14.38 -17.23
C GLU A 63 8.10 13.29 -17.60
N ARG A 64 8.46 12.04 -17.31
CA ARG A 64 7.56 10.92 -17.55
C ARG A 64 6.37 11.21 -16.65
N ALA A 65 5.18 11.29 -17.25
CA ALA A 65 3.96 11.55 -16.52
C ALA A 65 3.87 10.54 -15.37
N ALA A 66 3.63 11.03 -14.17
CA ALA A 66 3.41 10.19 -13.01
C ALA A 66 2.30 9.18 -13.28
N PHE A 67 2.43 7.99 -12.69
CA PHE A 67 1.31 7.07 -12.60
C PHE A 67 0.12 7.79 -11.91
N ASP A 68 -1.06 7.74 -12.54
CA ASP A 68 -2.24 8.53 -12.19
C ASP A 68 -3.22 7.80 -11.27
N GLY A 69 -2.90 6.56 -10.87
CA GLY A 69 -3.78 5.71 -10.07
C GLY A 69 -4.60 4.73 -10.91
N ASP A 70 -4.52 4.77 -12.25
CA ASP A 70 -5.33 3.89 -13.11
C ASP A 70 -4.82 2.44 -13.12
N CYS A 71 -5.43 1.61 -12.27
CA CYS A 71 -5.15 0.17 -12.16
C CYS A 71 -5.29 -0.59 -13.49
N THR A 72 -6.09 -0.11 -14.44
CA THR A 72 -6.27 -0.79 -15.74
C THR A 72 -5.04 -0.68 -16.64
N ARG A 73 -4.14 0.27 -16.35
CA ARG A 73 -2.84 0.39 -17.04
C ARG A 73 -1.83 -0.65 -16.55
N LEU A 74 -1.97 -1.12 -15.31
CA LEU A 74 -1.11 -2.16 -14.77
C LEU A 74 -1.49 -3.53 -15.35
N PHE A 75 -2.78 -3.88 -15.22
CA PHE A 75 -3.34 -5.08 -15.81
C PHE A 75 -4.69 -4.79 -16.44
N SER A 76 -4.88 -5.30 -17.66
CA SER A 76 -6.19 -5.42 -18.28
C SER A 76 -7.05 -6.43 -17.50
N GLN A 77 -8.37 -6.28 -17.57
CA GLN A 77 -9.30 -7.21 -16.93
C GLN A 77 -9.08 -8.67 -17.38
N GLN A 78 -8.68 -8.87 -18.64
CA GLN A 78 -8.36 -10.19 -19.16
C GLN A 78 -7.13 -10.79 -18.47
N GLU A 79 -6.03 -10.04 -18.37
CA GLU A 79 -4.81 -10.49 -17.68
C GLU A 79 -5.11 -10.87 -16.23
N VAL A 80 -5.86 -10.04 -15.50
CA VAL A 80 -6.23 -10.37 -14.12
C VAL A 80 -7.11 -11.61 -14.04
N SER A 81 -8.03 -11.80 -15.00
CA SER A 81 -8.90 -12.98 -15.05
C SER A 81 -8.12 -14.27 -15.33
N GLU A 82 -6.99 -14.19 -16.03
CA GLU A 82 -6.09 -15.34 -16.23
C GLU A 82 -5.45 -15.80 -14.90
N PHE A 83 -5.21 -14.86 -13.96
CA PHE A 83 -4.65 -15.17 -12.64
C PHE A 83 -5.70 -15.58 -11.61
N LEU A 84 -6.81 -14.85 -11.54
CA LEU A 84 -7.80 -14.99 -10.47
C LEU A 84 -9.02 -15.84 -10.87
N GLY A 85 -9.24 -16.08 -12.17
CA GLY A 85 -10.40 -16.78 -12.72
C GLY A 85 -11.37 -15.83 -13.43
N THR A 86 -12.55 -16.32 -13.82
CA THR A 86 -13.61 -15.45 -14.34
C THR A 86 -14.26 -14.63 -13.24
N ASP A 87 -15.02 -13.59 -13.62
CA ASP A 87 -15.84 -12.79 -12.69
C ASP A 87 -15.01 -11.99 -11.68
N VAL A 88 -13.85 -11.52 -12.13
CA VAL A 88 -12.98 -10.63 -11.37
C VAL A 88 -13.42 -9.20 -11.58
N GLN A 89 -13.55 -8.50 -10.46
CA GLN A 89 -13.79 -7.08 -10.41
C GLN A 89 -12.57 -6.37 -9.82
N LEU A 90 -12.22 -5.23 -10.40
CA LEU A 90 -11.39 -4.25 -9.70
C LEU A 90 -12.28 -3.74 -8.56
N LEU A 91 -11.88 -4.03 -7.33
CA LEU A 91 -12.56 -3.49 -6.18
C LEU A 91 -12.30 -1.98 -6.18
N ALA A 92 -13.38 -1.21 -6.10
CA ALA A 92 -13.24 0.16 -5.66
C ALA A 92 -12.47 0.10 -4.34
N ALA A 93 -11.55 1.02 -4.17
CA ALA A 93 -10.58 0.97 -3.10
C ALA A 93 -11.22 1.15 -1.69
N SER A 94 -12.55 1.32 -1.64
CA SER A 94 -13.41 1.25 -0.45
C SER A 94 -14.14 -0.09 -0.22
N ALA A 95 -13.99 -1.10 -1.07
CA ALA A 95 -15.02 -2.14 -1.19
C ALA A 95 -14.87 -3.38 -0.29
N ASP A 96 -13.73 -3.66 0.36
CA ASP A 96 -13.60 -4.96 1.07
C ASP A 96 -12.47 -5.04 2.12
N LEU A 97 -12.32 -4.01 2.95
CA LEU A 97 -11.65 -4.15 4.25
C LEU A 97 -12.71 -4.26 5.35
N ASP A 98 -13.51 -5.33 5.29
CA ASP A 98 -14.39 -5.86 6.34
C ASP A 98 -14.85 -4.82 7.38
N ASP A 99 -15.90 -4.06 7.08
CA ASP A 99 -16.89 -3.52 8.03
C ASP A 99 -16.41 -2.65 9.22
N GLN A 100 -15.11 -2.38 9.38
CA GLN A 100 -14.59 -2.10 10.71
C GLN A 100 -14.44 -0.62 11.03
N PHE A 101 -14.03 0.23 10.09
CA PHE A 101 -14.02 1.69 10.25
C PHE A 101 -13.98 2.28 8.83
N VAL A 102 -14.48 3.50 8.62
CA VAL A 102 -14.46 4.14 7.29
C VAL A 102 -13.35 5.22 7.18
N PRO A 103 -12.05 4.90 7.34
CA PRO A 103 -11.02 5.73 6.73
C PRO A 103 -10.89 5.33 5.25
N ASP A 104 -10.80 6.33 4.39
CA ASP A 104 -10.69 6.14 2.95
C ASP A 104 -9.22 5.98 2.57
N PHE A 105 -8.65 4.82 2.89
CA PHE A 105 -7.23 4.53 2.67
C PHE A 105 -6.86 4.68 1.19
N ALA A 106 -7.80 4.35 0.31
CA ALA A 106 -7.72 4.58 -1.12
C ALA A 106 -7.43 6.03 -1.47
N ALA A 107 -8.27 6.93 -0.99
CA ALA A 107 -8.17 8.33 -1.31
C ALA A 107 -6.88 8.92 -0.75
N SER A 108 -6.40 8.45 0.42
CA SER A 108 -5.07 8.84 0.93
C SER A 108 -3.93 8.35 0.03
N LEU A 109 -4.04 7.15 -0.54
CA LEU A 109 -3.06 6.63 -1.49
C LEU A 109 -3.11 7.34 -2.85
N GLU A 110 -4.31 7.68 -3.33
CA GLU A 110 -4.51 8.47 -4.54
C GLU A 110 -3.99 9.91 -4.37
N ALA A 111 -4.23 10.51 -3.20
CA ALA A 111 -3.69 11.82 -2.84
C ALA A 111 -2.16 11.79 -2.92
N SER A 112 -1.51 10.78 -2.33
CA SER A 112 -0.05 10.59 -2.42
C SER A 112 0.48 10.22 -3.82
N LYS A 113 -0.38 10.08 -4.83
CA LYS A 113 -0.02 9.61 -6.20
C LYS A 113 0.71 8.26 -6.17
N THR A 114 0.27 7.41 -5.26
CA THR A 114 0.74 6.03 -5.15
C THR A 114 -0.17 5.08 -5.91
N LEU A 115 0.35 3.91 -6.28
CA LEU A 115 -0.45 2.85 -6.87
C LEU A 115 -1.05 2.01 -5.74
N TRP A 116 -2.37 1.84 -5.77
CA TRP A 116 -3.03 0.81 -4.98
C TRP A 116 -4.19 0.21 -5.77
N CYS A 117 -4.06 -1.08 -6.07
CA CYS A 117 -5.01 -1.79 -6.90
C CYS A 117 -5.38 -3.10 -6.23
N VAL A 118 -6.67 -3.33 -6.07
CA VAL A 118 -7.20 -4.56 -5.50
C VAL A 118 -8.18 -5.16 -6.49
N TRP A 119 -7.90 -6.37 -6.94
CA TRP A 119 -8.82 -7.17 -7.72
C TRP A 119 -9.29 -8.34 -6.88
N ALA A 120 -10.58 -8.63 -6.92
CA ALA A 120 -11.15 -9.79 -6.24
C ALA A 120 -12.24 -10.43 -7.10
N ARG A 121 -12.52 -11.71 -6.84
CA ARG A 121 -13.62 -12.42 -7.49
C ARG A 121 -14.93 -12.14 -6.75
N GLY A 122 -15.96 -11.69 -7.49
CA GLY A 122 -17.15 -11.03 -6.95
C GLY A 122 -18.27 -11.88 -6.34
N ASP A 123 -18.01 -13.12 -5.90
CA ASP A 123 -19.05 -14.01 -5.37
C ASP A 123 -18.88 -14.29 -3.86
N ASN A 124 -19.82 -13.78 -3.05
CA ASN A 124 -19.85 -13.73 -1.58
C ASN A 124 -19.83 -15.10 -0.83
N ASN A 125 -19.56 -16.22 -1.51
CA ASN A 125 -19.56 -17.56 -0.91
C ASN A 125 -18.39 -18.45 -1.38
N GLU A 126 -17.50 -17.96 -2.24
CA GLU A 126 -16.33 -18.73 -2.68
C GLU A 126 -15.05 -18.27 -1.98
N VAL A 127 -14.07 -19.18 -1.96
CA VAL A 127 -12.73 -18.96 -1.43
C VAL A 127 -12.18 -17.64 -1.98
N PRO A 128 -11.92 -16.62 -1.14
CA PRO A 128 -11.58 -15.29 -1.62
C PRO A 128 -10.25 -15.37 -2.38
N ARG A 129 -10.32 -15.17 -3.69
CA ARG A 129 -9.14 -14.95 -4.53
C ARG A 129 -9.04 -13.46 -4.79
N SER A 130 -7.93 -12.88 -4.40
CA SER A 130 -7.65 -11.47 -4.56
C SER A 130 -6.20 -11.27 -4.97
N LEU A 131 -5.96 -10.19 -5.72
CA LEU A 131 -4.64 -9.66 -6.02
C LEU A 131 -4.65 -8.20 -5.57
N GLU A 132 -3.79 -7.87 -4.63
CA GLU A 132 -3.51 -6.51 -4.21
C GLU A 132 -2.10 -6.14 -4.66
N VAL A 133 -1.99 -4.98 -5.31
CA VAL A 133 -0.71 -4.40 -5.71
C VAL A 133 -0.61 -3.01 -5.12
N THR A 134 0.48 -2.76 -4.39
CA THR A 134 0.83 -1.44 -3.88
C THR A 134 2.17 -1.02 -4.46
N ALA A 135 2.31 0.22 -4.94
CA ALA A 135 3.62 0.79 -5.24
C ALA A 135 3.79 2.20 -4.66
N LEU A 136 4.86 2.37 -3.90
CA LEU A 136 5.22 3.60 -3.19
C LEU A 136 6.60 4.09 -3.65
N PRO A 137 6.82 5.40 -3.83
CA PRO A 137 8.17 5.93 -3.98
C PRO A 137 9.03 5.57 -2.76
N VAL A 138 10.24 5.03 -2.96
CA VAL A 138 11.12 4.63 -1.84
C VAL A 138 11.46 5.79 -0.89
N THR A 139 11.42 7.01 -1.40
CA THR A 139 11.64 8.25 -0.65
C THR A 139 10.57 8.52 0.40
N LEU A 140 9.41 7.84 0.34
CA LEU A 140 8.36 7.90 1.36
C LEU A 140 8.58 6.91 2.50
N LEU A 141 9.50 5.95 2.36
CA LEU A 141 9.71 4.86 3.31
C LEU A 141 10.96 5.14 4.18
N ARG A 142 10.80 5.87 5.28
CA ARG A 142 11.93 6.29 6.15
C ARG A 142 12.65 5.14 6.85
N HIS A 143 11.94 4.07 7.17
CA HIS A 143 12.47 2.94 7.93
C HIS A 143 12.99 1.79 7.06
N GLY A 144 13.20 2.06 5.76
CA GLY A 144 13.84 1.13 4.83
C GLY A 144 12.80 0.26 4.13
N ALA A 145 12.54 0.60 2.87
CA ALA A 145 11.97 -0.34 1.93
C ALA A 145 12.94 -1.52 1.78
N ALA A 146 12.47 -2.75 2.02
CA ALA A 146 13.27 -3.95 1.83
C ALA A 146 12.60 -4.88 0.82
N ASP A 147 13.42 -5.61 0.10
CA ASP A 147 12.96 -6.76 -0.66
C ASP A 147 12.52 -7.84 0.33
N THR A 148 11.31 -8.35 0.12
CA THR A 148 10.75 -9.48 0.87
C THR A 148 10.52 -10.59 -0.13
N ALA A 149 11.22 -11.72 0.05
CA ALA A 149 10.99 -12.91 -0.75
C ALA A 149 9.54 -13.37 -0.59
N ALA A 150 8.96 -13.92 -1.67
CA ALA A 150 7.59 -14.41 -1.64
C ALA A 150 7.39 -15.45 -0.52
N GLU A 151 6.48 -15.15 0.40
CA GLU A 151 6.06 -16.04 1.47
C GLU A 151 4.58 -16.34 1.31
N CYS A 152 4.23 -17.63 1.31
CA CYS A 152 2.84 -18.08 1.21
C CYS A 152 2.47 -18.90 2.44
N VAL A 153 1.48 -18.43 3.19
CA VAL A 153 0.99 -19.10 4.40
C VAL A 153 -0.45 -19.58 4.21
N PRO A 154 -0.83 -20.76 4.70
CA PRO A 154 -2.23 -21.17 4.70
C PRO A 154 -3.10 -20.18 5.47
N ASP A 155 -4.27 -19.85 4.92
CA ASP A 155 -5.25 -19.04 5.64
C ASP A 155 -5.78 -19.83 6.86
N GLY A 156 -5.80 -19.16 8.03
CA GLY A 156 -6.30 -19.72 9.27
C GLY A 156 -7.80 -20.06 9.24
N ARG A 157 -8.56 -19.56 8.26
CA ARG A 157 -9.99 -19.84 8.07
C ARG A 157 -10.21 -21.02 7.12
N GLY A 158 -9.81 -22.22 7.56
CA GLY A 158 -10.17 -23.48 6.88
C GLY A 158 -9.18 -23.99 5.83
N GLY A 159 -8.05 -23.30 5.60
CA GLY A 159 -6.91 -23.83 4.83
C GLY A 159 -7.17 -24.08 3.34
N HIS A 160 -8.20 -23.46 2.77
CA HIS A 160 -8.52 -23.58 1.34
C HIS A 160 -7.75 -22.57 0.45
N THR A 161 -7.17 -21.55 1.08
CA THR A 161 -6.33 -20.51 0.46
C THR A 161 -4.91 -20.52 1.01
N LEU A 162 -3.99 -20.03 0.18
CA LEU A 162 -2.69 -19.53 0.58
C LEU A 162 -2.71 -18.01 0.44
N HIS A 163 -2.35 -17.31 1.50
CA HIS A 163 -2.05 -15.88 1.44
C HIS A 163 -0.57 -15.71 1.12
N CYS A 164 -0.27 -15.17 -0.05
CA CYS A 164 1.07 -14.91 -0.52
C CYS A 164 1.38 -13.41 -0.43
N ASP A 165 2.55 -13.06 0.07
CA ASP A 165 3.04 -11.69 0.12
C ASP A 165 4.49 -11.63 -0.35
N ALA A 166 4.81 -10.63 -1.16
CA ALA A 166 6.16 -10.36 -1.61
C ALA A 166 6.36 -8.87 -1.83
N ALA A 167 7.59 -8.40 -1.65
CA ALA A 167 7.93 -7.01 -1.90
C ALA A 167 9.29 -6.86 -2.59
N LEU A 168 9.43 -5.84 -3.42
CA LEU A 168 10.61 -5.56 -4.22
C LEU A 168 10.85 -4.05 -4.30
N VAL A 169 12.10 -3.66 -4.13
CA VAL A 169 12.57 -2.30 -4.38
C VAL A 169 13.23 -2.25 -5.76
N ARG A 170 12.57 -1.61 -6.73
CA ARG A 170 13.10 -1.46 -8.09
C ARG A 170 12.68 -0.12 -8.69
N ALA A 171 13.57 0.46 -9.49
CA ALA A 171 13.33 1.72 -10.21
C ALA A 171 12.86 2.89 -9.32
N GLY A 172 13.30 2.95 -8.05
CA GLY A 172 12.91 4.01 -7.12
C GLY A 172 11.52 3.83 -6.49
N ALA A 173 10.88 2.68 -6.69
CA ALA A 173 9.64 2.30 -6.05
C ALA A 173 9.84 1.06 -5.15
N TRP A 174 9.12 1.02 -4.04
CA TRP A 174 8.82 -0.20 -3.29
C TRP A 174 7.47 -0.72 -3.79
N ILE A 175 7.48 -1.96 -4.28
CA ILE A 175 6.34 -2.62 -4.89
C ILE A 175 6.01 -3.81 -4.00
N ARG A 176 4.76 -3.92 -3.57
CA ARG A 176 4.23 -5.05 -2.82
C ARG A 176 3.13 -5.72 -3.62
N VAL A 177 3.16 -7.04 -3.62
CA VAL A 177 2.09 -7.89 -4.16
C VAL A 177 1.59 -8.75 -3.01
N SER A 178 0.29 -8.69 -2.76
CA SER A 178 -0.42 -9.63 -1.91
C SER A 178 -1.42 -10.41 -2.76
N TRP A 179 -1.41 -11.72 -2.68
CA TRP A 179 -2.18 -12.59 -3.55
C TRP A 179 -2.77 -13.76 -2.78
N ALA A 180 -4.10 -13.94 -2.87
CA ALA A 180 -4.79 -15.10 -2.33
C ALA A 180 -4.93 -16.19 -3.41
N ALA A 181 -4.09 -17.21 -3.30
CA ALA A 181 -4.05 -18.37 -4.19
C ALA A 181 -4.85 -19.54 -3.61
N LEU A 182 -5.23 -20.51 -4.47
CA LEU A 182 -5.79 -21.77 -3.99
C LEU A 182 -4.72 -22.61 -3.27
N ALA A 183 -5.09 -23.22 -2.15
CA ALA A 183 -4.20 -24.15 -1.44
C ALA A 183 -3.77 -25.36 -2.29
N GLU A 184 -4.58 -25.76 -3.28
CA GLU A 184 -4.27 -26.85 -4.22
C GLU A 184 -3.02 -26.60 -5.08
N MET A 185 -2.69 -25.33 -5.33
CA MET A 185 -1.46 -24.93 -6.03
C MET A 185 -0.21 -25.30 -5.23
N GLY A 186 -0.31 -25.31 -3.90
CA GLY A 186 0.82 -25.53 -3.01
C GLY A 186 1.74 -24.31 -2.88
N ALA A 187 2.34 -24.15 -1.70
CA ALA A 187 3.14 -22.98 -1.37
C ALA A 187 4.32 -22.71 -2.33
N PRO A 188 5.13 -23.70 -2.75
CA PRO A 188 6.28 -23.42 -3.63
C PRO A 188 5.88 -22.88 -5.01
N GLU A 189 4.79 -23.39 -5.58
CA GLU A 189 4.29 -22.89 -6.87
C GLU A 189 3.66 -21.51 -6.72
N ALA A 190 2.88 -21.29 -5.66
CA ALA A 190 2.29 -19.99 -5.37
C ALA A 190 3.38 -18.91 -5.12
N GLN A 191 4.47 -19.25 -4.42
CA GLN A 191 5.61 -18.35 -4.23
C GLN A 191 6.27 -17.99 -5.56
N ARG A 192 6.46 -18.96 -6.46
CA ARG A 192 7.01 -18.71 -7.80
C ARG A 192 6.13 -17.74 -8.59
N VAL A 193 4.83 -17.99 -8.64
CA VAL A 193 3.87 -17.11 -9.35
C VAL A 193 3.85 -15.71 -8.75
N THR A 194 3.90 -15.59 -7.42
CA THR A 194 3.99 -14.30 -6.73
C THR A 194 5.26 -13.53 -7.13
N GLY A 195 6.39 -14.21 -7.21
CA GLY A 195 7.65 -13.61 -7.68
C GLY A 195 7.59 -13.16 -9.14
N GLU A 196 7.00 -13.96 -10.02
CA GLU A 196 6.80 -13.62 -11.44
C GLU A 196 5.87 -12.41 -11.61
N LEU A 197 4.77 -12.35 -10.85
CA LEU A 197 3.86 -11.19 -10.82
C LEU A 197 4.60 -9.92 -10.38
N LEU A 198 5.39 -10.02 -9.31
CA LEU A 198 6.14 -8.88 -8.78
C LEU A 198 7.16 -8.33 -9.80
N ASP A 199 7.87 -9.22 -10.50
CA ASP A 199 8.80 -8.84 -11.56
C ASP A 199 8.09 -8.21 -12.77
N ASP A 200 6.92 -8.73 -13.18
CA ASP A 200 6.13 -8.16 -14.28
C ASP A 200 5.62 -6.75 -13.94
N ILE A 201 5.04 -6.58 -12.76
CA ILE A 201 4.58 -5.27 -12.24
C ILE A 201 5.73 -4.27 -12.22
N ALA A 202 6.90 -4.69 -11.72
CA ALA A 202 8.07 -3.82 -11.68
C ALA A 202 8.54 -3.42 -13.09
N GLY A 203 8.44 -4.32 -14.07
CA GLY A 203 8.73 -4.02 -15.47
C GLY A 203 7.79 -2.97 -16.07
N ARG A 204 6.48 -3.13 -15.81
CA ARG A 204 5.44 -2.19 -16.28
C ARG A 204 5.59 -0.80 -15.65
N LEU A 205 5.77 -0.73 -14.33
CA LEU A 205 5.97 0.55 -13.64
C LEU A 205 7.25 1.26 -14.09
N ALA A 206 8.33 0.52 -14.36
CA ALA A 206 9.56 1.11 -14.88
C ALA A 206 9.40 1.69 -16.30
N ALA A 207 8.55 1.08 -17.14
CA ALA A 207 8.20 1.59 -18.45
C ALA A 207 7.39 2.90 -18.35
N ASP A 208 6.46 2.97 -17.40
CA ASP A 208 5.54 4.09 -17.22
C ASP A 208 6.10 5.26 -16.40
N GLY A 209 7.30 5.12 -15.81
CA GLY A 209 7.97 6.19 -15.06
C GLY A 209 7.80 6.12 -13.54
N GLY A 210 7.04 5.15 -13.04
CA GLY A 210 6.88 4.85 -11.62
C GLY A 210 5.99 5.85 -10.85
N PRO A 211 5.75 5.59 -9.56
CA PRO A 211 5.04 6.51 -8.68
C PRO A 211 5.93 7.73 -8.35
N ILE A 212 5.32 8.90 -8.18
CA ILE A 212 6.02 10.14 -7.81
C ILE A 212 5.73 10.55 -6.38
N VAL A 213 6.61 11.36 -5.78
CA VAL A 213 6.32 12.02 -4.51
C VAL A 213 5.60 13.33 -4.81
N GLN A 214 4.33 13.43 -4.45
CA GLN A 214 3.73 14.73 -4.15
C GLN A 214 3.91 15.03 -2.66
N ARG A 215 4.54 16.18 -2.37
CA ARG A 215 4.50 16.74 -1.02
C ARG A 215 3.26 17.59 -0.94
N HIS A 216 2.32 17.15 -0.12
CA HIS A 216 1.14 17.94 0.21
C HIS A 216 1.55 19.06 1.16
N SER A 217 0.82 20.17 1.09
CA SER A 217 0.78 21.15 2.18
C SER A 217 -0.02 20.54 3.32
N ALA A 218 0.46 19.42 3.87
CA ALA A 218 -0.16 18.78 5.00
C ALA A 218 -0.35 19.81 6.12
N TRP A 219 -1.36 19.60 6.96
CA TRP A 219 -1.49 20.29 8.24
C TRP A 219 -0.11 20.44 8.91
N PRO A 220 0.10 21.48 9.74
CA PRO A 220 1.15 21.42 10.75
C PRO A 220 1.14 20.01 11.35
N ARG A 221 2.28 19.30 11.29
CA ARG A 221 2.35 17.92 11.76
C ARG A 221 1.93 17.89 13.22
N VAL A 222 0.67 17.52 13.48
CA VAL A 222 0.16 17.27 14.81
C VAL A 222 0.48 15.83 15.19
N THR A 223 0.67 15.62 16.48
CA THR A 223 0.87 14.31 17.09
C THR A 223 -0.33 13.98 17.97
N CYS A 224 -0.57 12.69 18.20
CA CYS A 224 -1.65 12.28 19.11
C CYS A 224 -1.44 12.79 20.54
N ASP A 225 -0.18 12.97 20.96
CA ASP A 225 0.17 13.57 22.25
C ASP A 225 -0.28 15.03 22.33
N GLU A 226 -0.07 15.83 21.28
CA GLU A 226 -0.52 17.23 21.22
C GLU A 226 -2.04 17.35 21.26
N LEU A 227 -2.76 16.37 20.68
CA LEU A 227 -4.22 16.32 20.71
C LEU A 227 -4.78 15.82 22.05
N THR A 228 -3.98 15.10 22.84
CA THR A 228 -4.43 14.44 24.08
C THR A 228 -4.89 15.41 25.15
N ASP A 229 -4.25 16.56 25.28
CA ASP A 229 -4.65 17.57 26.25
C ASP A 229 -6.04 18.16 25.94
N GLY A 230 -6.36 18.31 24.65
CA GLY A 230 -7.70 18.67 24.19
C GLY A 230 -8.71 17.57 24.52
N VAL A 231 -8.36 16.31 24.23
CA VAL A 231 -9.23 15.16 24.52
C VAL A 231 -9.53 15.01 26.00
N ARG A 232 -8.54 15.17 26.87
CA ARG A 232 -8.71 15.05 28.34
C ARG A 232 -9.62 16.11 28.94
N ARG A 233 -9.80 17.25 28.26
CA ARG A 233 -10.71 18.31 28.69
C ARG A 233 -12.17 17.83 28.67
N ASP A 234 -12.55 17.12 27.62
CA ASP A 234 -13.92 16.65 27.40
C ASP A 234 -14.12 15.20 27.85
N PHE A 235 -13.05 14.41 27.88
CA PHE A 235 -13.01 13.04 28.39
C PHE A 235 -11.96 12.90 29.51
N PRO A 236 -12.27 13.36 30.74
CA PRO A 236 -11.36 13.23 31.87
C PRO A 236 -10.94 11.78 32.10
N GLY A 237 -9.64 11.55 32.28
CA GLY A 237 -9.06 10.22 32.46
C GLY A 237 -8.83 9.43 31.17
N ALA A 238 -9.09 10.02 29.99
CA ALA A 238 -8.66 9.44 28.73
C ALA A 238 -7.14 9.53 28.57
N GLU A 239 -6.53 8.43 28.12
CA GLU A 239 -5.10 8.32 27.83
C GLU A 239 -4.91 8.04 26.35
N ALA A 240 -3.88 8.62 25.74
CA ALA A 240 -3.49 8.28 24.38
C ALA A 240 -3.02 6.82 24.32
N GLY A 241 -3.51 6.11 23.32
CA GLY A 241 -3.17 4.72 23.10
C GLY A 241 -4.23 4.01 22.26
N ILE A 242 -3.76 3.11 21.43
CA ILE A 242 -4.58 2.16 20.68
C ILE A 242 -4.22 0.79 21.23
N PRO A 243 -5.19 -0.08 21.59
CA PRO A 243 -4.90 -1.48 21.89
C PRO A 243 -4.02 -2.07 20.77
N THR A 244 -2.87 -2.67 21.09
CA THR A 244 -1.82 -2.99 20.10
C THR A 244 -2.26 -3.96 19.00
N ASP A 245 -3.35 -4.67 19.20
CA ASP A 245 -4.01 -5.57 18.25
C ASP A 245 -4.90 -4.85 17.21
N THR A 246 -5.15 -3.55 17.40
CA THR A 246 -6.02 -2.73 16.53
C THR A 246 -5.28 -1.61 15.79
N ALA A 247 -3.98 -1.44 16.04
CA ALA A 247 -3.18 -0.46 15.33
C ALA A 247 -2.87 -0.97 13.90
N PRO A 248 -3.36 -0.29 12.85
CA PRO A 248 -2.91 -0.58 11.49
C PRO A 248 -1.40 -0.36 11.40
N GLY A 249 -0.74 -1.20 10.60
CA GLY A 249 0.71 -1.22 10.52
C GLY A 249 1.20 -1.70 9.16
N GLY A 250 2.53 -1.72 9.02
CA GLY A 250 3.21 -2.08 7.79
C GLY A 250 3.67 -0.87 6.95
N PRO A 251 4.45 -1.12 5.89
CA PRO A 251 5.14 -0.06 5.15
C PRO A 251 4.19 0.95 4.47
N THR A 252 3.04 0.50 3.96
CA THR A 252 2.04 1.38 3.33
C THR A 252 1.44 2.37 4.32
N TRP A 253 1.06 1.89 5.50
CA TRP A 253 0.57 2.73 6.59
C TRP A 253 1.62 3.77 7.01
N GLN A 254 2.85 3.31 7.25
CA GLN A 254 3.97 4.18 7.64
C GLN A 254 4.27 5.26 6.59
N ALA A 255 4.18 4.94 5.30
CA ALA A 255 4.39 5.92 4.24
C ALA A 255 3.31 7.03 4.23
N LEU A 256 2.06 6.67 4.49
CA LEU A 256 0.96 7.65 4.59
C LEU A 256 1.09 8.54 5.83
N GLU A 257 1.55 7.99 6.96
CA GLU A 257 1.89 8.79 8.13
C GLU A 257 3.09 9.71 7.87
N ASP A 258 4.13 9.19 7.21
CA ASP A 258 5.34 9.94 6.90
C ASP A 258 5.11 11.09 5.90
N THR A 259 4.12 10.97 5.03
CA THR A 259 3.66 12.05 4.15
C THR A 259 2.80 13.08 4.87
N GLY A 260 2.27 12.74 6.05
CA GLY A 260 1.30 13.57 6.79
C GLY A 260 -0.09 13.56 6.15
N LEU A 261 -0.36 12.64 5.24
CA LEU A 261 -1.68 12.47 4.63
C LEU A 261 -2.63 11.68 5.52
N MET A 262 -2.09 10.92 6.47
CA MET A 262 -2.88 10.20 7.44
C MET A 262 -2.25 10.27 8.82
N LEU A 263 -3.09 10.38 9.85
CA LEU A 263 -2.71 10.17 11.25
C LEU A 263 -3.83 9.41 11.95
N LEU A 264 -3.47 8.39 12.72
CA LEU A 264 -4.42 7.70 13.59
C LEU A 264 -4.10 7.98 15.04
N CYS A 265 -5.09 8.51 15.76
CA CYS A 265 -5.00 8.70 17.20
C CYS A 265 -6.10 7.91 17.89
N GLY A 266 -5.73 7.15 18.92
CA GLY A 266 -6.67 6.47 19.81
C GLY A 266 -6.59 7.02 21.21
N TRP A 267 -7.73 7.04 21.88
CA TRP A 267 -7.82 7.34 23.29
C TRP A 267 -8.70 6.34 24.01
N VAL A 268 -8.28 5.95 25.20
CA VAL A 268 -8.98 4.99 26.04
C VAL A 268 -9.17 5.58 27.44
N ARG A 269 -10.37 5.45 27.97
CA ARG A 269 -10.72 5.66 29.38
C ARG A 269 -11.25 4.33 29.92
N TYR A 270 -10.73 3.87 31.06
CA TYR A 270 -11.12 2.55 31.61
C TYR A 270 -12.34 2.58 32.53
N GLU A 271 -12.67 3.72 33.14
CA GLU A 271 -13.77 3.84 34.10
C GLU A 271 -14.56 5.16 33.92
N PRO A 272 -15.81 5.12 33.40
CA PRO A 272 -16.39 3.99 32.66
C PRO A 272 -15.62 3.73 31.36
N TYR A 273 -15.60 2.47 30.92
CA TYR A 273 -14.86 2.07 29.72
C TYR A 273 -15.42 2.80 28.49
N PHE A 274 -14.56 3.53 27.81
CA PHE A 274 -14.85 4.21 26.56
C PHE A 274 -13.54 4.33 25.79
N SER A 275 -13.56 3.94 24.52
CA SER A 275 -12.44 4.18 23.63
C SER A 275 -12.93 4.67 22.29
N PHE A 276 -12.18 5.59 21.71
CA PHE A 276 -12.44 6.06 20.36
C PHE A 276 -11.13 6.29 19.62
N HIS A 277 -11.22 6.24 18.31
CA HIS A 277 -10.13 6.42 17.38
C HIS A 277 -10.51 7.50 16.38
N ALA A 278 -9.57 8.38 16.05
CA ALA A 278 -9.70 9.38 15.02
C ALA A 278 -8.67 9.11 13.91
N TRP A 279 -9.16 8.89 12.70
CA TRP A 279 -8.36 8.92 11.48
C TRP A 279 -8.46 10.32 10.89
N LEU A 280 -7.31 10.94 10.72
CA LEU A 280 -7.16 12.28 10.17
C LEU A 280 -6.56 12.13 8.78
N GLN A 281 -7.37 12.35 7.74
CA GLN A 281 -6.98 12.18 6.35
C GLN A 281 -6.97 13.53 5.64
N HIS A 282 -5.84 13.91 5.07
CA HIS A 282 -5.70 15.16 4.33
C HIS A 282 -5.88 14.95 2.82
N ASP A 283 -6.39 15.96 2.13
CA ASP A 283 -6.63 15.98 0.68
C ASP A 283 -7.50 14.82 0.14
N VAL A 284 -8.33 14.26 1.01
CA VAL A 284 -9.27 13.17 0.69
C VAL A 284 -10.67 13.72 0.37
N GLY A 285 -10.99 14.93 0.81
CA GLY A 285 -12.27 15.58 0.55
C GLY A 285 -13.48 14.86 1.19
N ALA A 286 -14.68 15.25 0.75
CA ALA A 286 -15.94 14.68 1.23
C ALA A 286 -16.15 13.24 0.74
N PRO A 287 -16.77 12.35 1.54
CA PRO A 287 -17.15 11.03 1.08
C PRO A 287 -18.15 11.10 -0.08
N THR A 288 -18.10 10.12 -0.98
CA THR A 288 -19.07 10.00 -2.08
C THR A 288 -20.41 9.44 -1.60
N ASP A 289 -21.47 9.60 -2.39
CA ASP A 289 -22.79 9.05 -2.08
C ASP A 289 -22.74 7.52 -1.87
N ASP A 290 -21.95 6.81 -2.69
CA ASP A 290 -21.76 5.37 -2.57
C ASP A 290 -21.05 4.98 -1.25
N GLN A 291 -20.12 5.82 -0.77
CA GLN A 291 -19.45 5.62 0.52
C GLN A 291 -20.36 5.94 1.71
N LEU A 292 -21.29 6.86 1.54
CA LEU A 292 -22.22 7.27 2.59
C LEU A 292 -23.35 6.25 2.78
N GLY A 293 -23.85 5.63 1.71
CA GLY A 293 -24.94 4.64 1.82
C GLY A 293 -26.13 5.17 2.63
N ASP A 294 -26.47 4.49 3.72
CA ASP A 294 -27.57 4.87 4.64
C ASP A 294 -27.15 5.88 5.74
N ALA A 295 -26.06 6.62 5.54
CA ALA A 295 -25.56 7.57 6.53
C ALA A 295 -26.56 8.70 6.85
N GLU A 296 -26.62 9.08 8.13
CA GLU A 296 -27.41 10.22 8.60
C GLU A 296 -26.55 11.49 8.59
N SER A 297 -27.00 12.55 7.92
CA SER A 297 -26.34 13.86 8.03
C SER A 297 -26.61 14.50 9.39
N VAL A 298 -25.55 14.98 10.03
CA VAL A 298 -25.59 15.60 11.36
C VAL A 298 -24.82 16.92 11.37
N SER A 299 -25.06 17.76 12.37
CA SER A 299 -24.32 19.00 12.56
C SER A 299 -23.25 18.84 13.63
N VAL A 300 -22.02 19.22 13.30
CA VAL A 300 -20.89 19.27 14.23
C VAL A 300 -20.20 20.61 14.07
N ASP A 301 -20.11 21.36 15.17
CA ASP A 301 -19.47 22.68 15.17
C ASP A 301 -18.01 22.57 14.70
N GLY A 302 -17.64 23.42 13.73
CA GLY A 302 -16.31 23.43 13.10
C GLY A 302 -16.14 22.49 11.90
N ALA A 303 -17.13 21.65 11.57
CA ALA A 303 -17.14 20.85 10.35
C ALA A 303 -17.95 21.52 9.22
N ASP A 304 -17.49 21.36 7.97
CA ASP A 304 -18.23 21.75 6.77
C ASP A 304 -19.42 20.82 6.50
N ALA A 305 -19.22 19.53 6.77
CA ALA A 305 -20.25 18.50 6.73
C ALA A 305 -19.90 17.41 7.75
N ALA A 306 -20.93 16.75 8.29
CA ALA A 306 -20.74 15.59 9.14
C ALA A 306 -21.82 14.53 8.90
N TYR A 307 -21.45 13.27 9.07
CA TYR A 307 -22.28 12.12 8.80
C TYR A 307 -22.09 11.07 9.91
N LEU A 308 -23.18 10.43 10.33
CA LEU A 308 -23.14 9.19 11.09
C LEU A 308 -23.35 8.02 10.14
N VAL A 309 -22.32 7.21 9.96
CA VAL A 309 -22.33 6.07 9.05
C VAL A 309 -22.62 4.80 9.86
N PRO A 310 -23.76 4.13 9.64
CA PRO A 310 -24.03 2.85 10.26
C PRO A 310 -23.12 1.77 9.68
N GLY A 311 -22.71 0.81 10.51
CA GLY A 311 -21.86 -0.31 10.13
C GLY A 311 -21.74 -1.29 11.30
N ARG A 312 -20.75 -2.19 11.25
CA ARG A 312 -20.45 -3.05 12.41
C ARG A 312 -20.11 -2.24 13.67
N PHE A 313 -19.48 -1.08 13.47
CA PHE A 313 -19.29 -0.04 14.46
C PHE A 313 -19.85 1.27 13.93
N LEU A 314 -20.60 2.00 14.77
CA LEU A 314 -21.06 3.33 14.41
C LEU A 314 -19.85 4.25 14.26
N THR A 315 -19.81 5.03 13.17
CA THR A 315 -18.69 5.91 12.84
C THR A 315 -19.21 7.31 12.52
N ALA A 316 -18.51 8.34 12.99
CA ALA A 316 -18.75 9.73 12.57
C ALA A 316 -17.72 10.14 11.52
N VAL A 317 -18.15 10.62 10.37
CA VAL A 317 -17.27 11.15 9.31
C VAL A 317 -17.50 12.65 9.22
N LEU A 318 -16.43 13.43 9.33
CA LEU A 318 -16.46 14.88 9.30
C LEU A 318 -15.58 15.41 8.18
N VAL A 319 -16.06 16.43 7.49
CA VAL A 319 -15.32 17.13 6.43
C VAL A 319 -14.92 18.50 6.97
N VAL A 320 -13.63 18.83 6.86
CA VAL A 320 -13.07 20.12 7.26
C VAL A 320 -12.13 20.61 6.16
N GLY A 321 -12.63 21.51 5.30
CA GLY A 321 -11.95 21.91 4.08
C GLY A 321 -11.72 20.71 3.16
N GLU A 322 -10.46 20.46 2.82
CA GLU A 322 -10.02 19.33 1.99
C GLU A 322 -9.72 18.06 2.80
N SER A 323 -9.81 18.14 4.14
CA SER A 323 -9.53 17.02 5.04
C SER A 323 -10.82 16.28 5.43
N ARG A 324 -10.66 14.99 5.69
CA ARG A 324 -11.65 14.10 6.28
C ARG A 324 -11.17 13.63 7.65
N ILE A 325 -12.05 13.70 8.64
CA ILE A 325 -11.83 13.16 9.98
C ILE A 325 -12.84 12.04 10.15
N THR A 326 -12.38 10.82 10.37
CA THR A 326 -13.24 9.69 10.71
C THR A 326 -13.06 9.39 12.18
N VAL A 327 -14.13 9.35 12.97
CA VAL A 327 -14.12 9.01 14.39
C VAL A 327 -14.92 7.74 14.61
N GLY A 328 -14.25 6.69 15.06
CA GLY A 328 -14.83 5.39 15.37
C GLY A 328 -14.77 5.07 16.85
N GLY A 329 -15.75 4.32 17.34
CA GLY A 329 -15.83 3.88 18.74
C GLY A 329 -15.83 2.37 18.85
N THR A 330 -16.21 1.87 20.03
CA THR A 330 -16.48 0.45 20.29
C THR A 330 -17.89 0.07 19.85
N SER A 331 -18.20 -1.24 19.87
CA SER A 331 -19.56 -1.74 19.58
C SER A 331 -20.63 -1.25 20.55
N GLU A 332 -20.22 -0.70 21.70
CA GLU A 332 -21.11 -0.18 22.73
C GLU A 332 -21.22 1.34 22.68
N SER A 333 -20.46 2.00 21.81
CA SER A 333 -20.46 3.46 21.71
C SER A 333 -21.79 3.98 21.15
N THR A 334 -22.35 4.96 21.83
CA THR A 334 -23.57 5.64 21.39
C THR A 334 -23.26 6.73 20.36
N ALA A 335 -24.28 7.12 19.58
CA ALA A 335 -24.15 8.27 18.66
C ALA A 335 -23.76 9.56 19.40
N GLU A 336 -24.29 9.78 20.60
CA GLU A 336 -23.97 10.96 21.42
C GLU A 336 -22.48 11.00 21.81
N GLU A 337 -21.93 9.88 22.27
CA GLU A 337 -20.52 9.76 22.64
C GLU A 337 -19.59 9.96 21.44
N LEU A 338 -19.94 9.40 20.28
CA LEU A 338 -19.17 9.58 19.04
C LEU A 338 -19.20 11.02 18.55
N LEU A 339 -20.36 11.68 18.58
CA LEU A 339 -20.46 13.09 18.21
C LEU A 339 -19.72 13.99 19.21
N ALA A 340 -19.67 13.62 20.49
CA ALA A 340 -18.83 14.30 21.47
C ALA A 340 -17.35 14.12 21.13
N ALA A 341 -16.89 12.90 20.86
CA ALA A 341 -15.52 12.61 20.47
C ALA A 341 -15.11 13.34 19.17
N ALA A 342 -16.02 13.43 18.21
CA ALA A 342 -15.83 14.17 16.97
C ALA A 342 -15.65 15.67 17.19
N ARG A 343 -16.51 16.31 18.00
CA ARG A 343 -16.38 17.73 18.40
C ARG A 343 -15.05 17.99 19.11
N THR A 344 -14.70 17.10 20.05
CA THR A 344 -13.45 17.19 20.80
C THR A 344 -12.24 17.08 19.88
N THR A 345 -12.27 16.18 18.90
CA THR A 345 -11.20 16.01 17.91
C THR A 345 -11.01 17.28 17.07
N ILE A 346 -12.10 17.87 16.55
CA ILE A 346 -12.05 19.15 15.82
C ILE A 346 -11.50 20.26 16.72
N THR A 347 -11.98 20.37 17.96
CA THR A 347 -11.52 21.40 18.90
C THR A 347 -10.03 21.25 19.20
N ALA A 348 -9.55 20.03 19.43
CA ALA A 348 -8.14 19.75 19.68
C ALA A 348 -7.27 20.11 18.47
N LEU A 349 -7.72 19.78 17.25
CA LEU A 349 -7.03 20.16 16.00
C LEU A 349 -6.97 21.68 15.83
N ALA A 350 -8.06 22.38 16.13
CA ALA A 350 -8.12 23.83 16.05
C ALA A 350 -7.23 24.50 17.12
N ASP A 351 -7.19 23.96 18.34
CA ASP A 351 -6.30 24.40 19.42
C ASP A 351 -4.81 24.21 19.06
N ALA A 352 -4.49 23.12 18.35
CA ALA A 352 -3.16 22.85 17.82
C ALA A 352 -2.82 23.67 16.57
N GLY A 353 -3.77 24.47 16.04
CA GLY A 353 -3.59 25.25 14.82
C GLY A 353 -3.53 24.41 13.55
N ALA A 354 -3.98 23.15 13.59
CA ALA A 354 -4.02 22.25 12.44
C ALA A 354 -5.15 22.57 11.47
N ILE A 355 -6.26 23.10 11.99
CA ILE A 355 -7.41 23.58 11.22
C ILE A 355 -7.80 24.99 11.69
N GLU A 356 -8.37 25.78 10.78
CA GLU A 356 -8.91 27.09 11.13
C GLU A 356 -10.21 26.95 11.92
N ARG A 357 -10.36 27.72 13.01
CA ARG A 357 -11.65 27.85 13.70
C ARG A 357 -12.61 28.61 12.81
N ARG A 358 -13.77 28.02 12.53
CA ARG A 358 -14.85 28.66 11.77
C ARG A 358 -15.91 29.24 12.67
#